data_AF-A0A9D3M7S2-F1
#
_entry.id   AF-A0A9D3M7S2-F1
#
_cell.length_a   1.000
_cell.length_b   1.000
_cell.length_c   1.000
_cell.angle_alpha   90.00
_cell.angle_beta   90.00
_cell.angle_gamma   90.00
#
_symmetry.space_group_name_H-M   'P 1'
#
loop_
_entity.id
_entity.type
_entity.pdbx_description
1 polymer ?
#
loop_
_entity_poly.entity_id
_entity_poly.type
_entity_poly.pdbx_seq_one_letter_code
_entity_poly.pdbx_strand_id
1 'polypeptide(L)'
;MISKGLVQWQMHNENGVTAWKNGFPELQVPNDTLPVDQVCHRVKGGLRFMQAALEIVRGQQEELNPMATDLDFSLGNVTESVRSHLLPLISAKACPEATAQATPATPPAPTTPTIWHTDKKKRWGHTVLKLSNTFLAWLAEWLNQRPLKNHL
;
A
#
# COMPACT_ATOMS: atom_id res chain seq x y z
N MET A 1 -3.95 6.86 -9.20
CA MET A 1 -2.62 7.33 -8.72
C MET A 1 -1.63 6.16 -8.63
N ILE A 2 -1.93 5.07 -7.90
CA ILE A 2 -1.05 3.86 -7.91
C ILE A 2 -1.01 3.19 -9.27
N SER A 3 -2.14 3.12 -9.98
CA SER A 3 -2.22 2.64 -11.37
C SER A 3 -1.23 3.34 -12.31
N LYS A 4 -1.02 4.65 -12.15
CA LYS A 4 -0.04 5.41 -12.95
C LYS A 4 1.40 5.03 -12.60
N GLY A 5 1.72 4.96 -11.30
CA GLY A 5 3.03 4.49 -10.83
C GLY A 5 3.33 3.05 -11.24
N LEU A 6 2.34 2.16 -11.25
CA LEU A 6 2.48 0.78 -11.72
C LEU A 6 2.80 0.72 -13.22
N VAL A 7 2.09 1.48 -14.05
CA VAL A 7 2.35 1.55 -15.49
C VAL A 7 3.75 2.10 -15.77
N GLN A 8 4.13 3.20 -15.11
CA GLN A 8 5.48 3.77 -15.23
C GLN A 8 6.56 2.78 -14.78
N TRP A 9 6.36 2.09 -13.64
CA TRP A 9 7.29 1.07 -13.17
C TRP A 9 7.49 -0.05 -14.19
N GLN A 10 6.42 -0.53 -14.82
CA GLN A 10 6.48 -1.55 -15.86
C GLN A 10 7.19 -1.05 -17.12
N MET A 11 6.95 0.19 -17.53
CA MET A 11 7.65 0.82 -18.66
C MET A 11 9.16 0.89 -18.43
N HIS A 12 9.60 1.27 -17.22
CA HIS A 12 11.02 1.44 -16.91
C HIS A 12 11.76 0.12 -16.58
N ASN A 13 11.06 -0.91 -16.10
CA ASN A 13 11.70 -2.14 -15.62
C ASN A 13 11.49 -3.38 -16.50
N GLU A 14 11.03 -3.17 -17.75
CA GLU A 14 10.65 -4.17 -18.76
C GLU A 14 9.33 -4.92 -18.46
N ASN A 15 8.52 -5.14 -19.51
CA ASN A 15 7.33 -5.97 -19.45
C ASN A 15 7.72 -7.44 -19.19
N GLY A 16 7.18 -8.07 -18.15
CA GLY A 16 7.41 -9.49 -17.85
C GLY A 16 8.00 -9.79 -16.46
N VAL A 17 8.22 -8.77 -15.63
CA VAL A 17 8.57 -8.95 -14.23
C VAL A 17 7.50 -9.80 -13.53
N THR A 18 7.88 -11.01 -13.10
CA THR A 18 6.97 -11.92 -12.40
C THR A 18 6.73 -11.47 -10.96
N ALA A 19 5.55 -11.79 -10.42
CA ALA A 19 5.20 -11.41 -9.06
C ALA A 19 6.17 -12.02 -8.03
N TRP A 20 6.39 -11.30 -6.93
CA TRP A 20 7.15 -11.77 -5.79
C TRP A 20 6.47 -13.00 -5.20
N LYS A 21 7.23 -14.11 -5.10
CA LYS A 21 6.69 -15.45 -4.83
C LYS A 21 5.83 -15.54 -3.57
N ASN A 22 6.12 -14.73 -2.55
CA ASN A 22 5.41 -14.78 -1.27
C ASN A 22 4.33 -13.69 -1.11
N GLY A 23 4.19 -12.78 -2.08
CA GLY A 23 3.27 -11.65 -1.99
C GLY A 23 3.46 -10.79 -0.73
N PHE A 24 2.40 -10.08 -0.34
CA PHE A 24 2.31 -9.28 0.89
C PHE A 24 0.96 -9.52 1.56
N PRO A 25 0.88 -10.35 2.62
CA PRO A 25 -0.35 -10.61 3.36
C PRO A 25 -1.05 -9.34 3.85
N GLU A 26 -0.30 -8.29 4.16
CA GLU A 26 -0.78 -6.99 4.60
C GLU A 26 -1.58 -6.24 3.53
N LEU A 27 -1.30 -6.52 2.25
CA LEU A 27 -2.01 -5.93 1.09
C LEU A 27 -3.07 -6.88 0.51
N GLN A 28 -3.31 -8.03 1.13
CA GLN A 28 -4.41 -8.88 0.73
C GLN A 28 -5.73 -8.24 1.13
N VAL A 29 -6.67 -8.22 0.18
CA VAL A 29 -8.03 -7.75 0.40
C VAL A 29 -8.66 -8.57 1.53
N PRO A 30 -9.16 -7.93 2.61
CA PRO A 30 -9.89 -8.60 3.66
C PRO A 30 -11.11 -9.36 3.10
N ASN A 31 -11.44 -10.50 3.70
CA ASN A 31 -12.68 -11.18 3.40
C ASN A 31 -13.86 -10.39 3.98
N ASP A 32 -14.88 -10.12 3.18
CA ASP A 32 -16.06 -9.32 3.55
C ASP A 32 -16.90 -9.99 4.66
N THR A 33 -16.66 -11.27 4.96
CA THR A 33 -17.30 -11.97 6.09
C THR A 33 -16.67 -11.66 7.45
N LEU A 34 -15.57 -10.90 7.50
CA LEU A 34 -14.91 -10.56 8.76
C LEU A 34 -15.71 -9.51 9.56
N PRO A 35 -15.66 -9.57 10.90
CA PRO A 35 -16.14 -8.49 11.76
C PRO A 35 -15.51 -7.14 11.40
N VAL A 36 -16.27 -6.05 11.55
CA VAL A 36 -15.87 -4.69 11.12
C VAL A 36 -14.59 -4.23 11.80
N ASP A 37 -14.42 -4.53 13.09
CA ASP A 37 -13.22 -4.27 13.88
C ASP A 37 -11.98 -4.97 13.30
N GLN A 38 -12.12 -6.22 12.85
CA GLN A 38 -11.04 -6.96 12.20
C GLN A 38 -10.72 -6.43 10.81
N VAL A 39 -11.74 -6.07 10.03
CA VAL A 39 -11.55 -5.39 8.73
C VAL A 39 -10.81 -4.08 8.96
N CYS A 40 -11.23 -3.29 9.93
CA CYS A 40 -10.60 -2.03 10.29
C CYS A 40 -9.14 -2.18 10.71
N HIS A 41 -8.83 -3.21 11.51
CA HIS A 41 -7.45 -3.51 11.86
C HIS A 41 -6.60 -3.85 10.62
N ARG A 42 -7.13 -4.70 9.72
CA ARG A 42 -6.45 -5.03 8.46
C ARG A 42 -6.29 -3.83 7.55
N VAL A 43 -7.27 -2.94 7.48
CA VAL A 43 -7.18 -1.71 6.67
C VAL A 43 -6.05 -0.82 7.17
N LYS A 44 -6.00 -0.53 8.47
CA LYS A 44 -4.93 0.27 9.07
C LYS A 44 -3.56 -0.37 8.88
N GLY A 45 -3.47 -1.68 9.10
CA GLY A 45 -2.23 -2.45 8.89
C GLY A 45 -1.76 -2.39 7.44
N GLY A 46 -2.65 -2.64 6.48
CA GLY A 46 -2.36 -2.59 5.06
C GLY A 46 -1.95 -1.20 4.58
N LEU A 47 -2.59 -0.13 5.05
CA LEU A 47 -2.20 1.24 4.72
C LEU A 47 -0.83 1.62 5.29
N ARG A 48 -0.50 1.22 6.53
CA ARG A 48 0.83 1.44 7.11
C ARG A 48 1.91 0.67 6.37
N PHE A 49 1.65 -0.60 6.06
CA PHE A 49 2.54 -1.42 5.25
C PHE A 49 2.75 -0.78 3.87
N MET A 50 1.66 -0.37 3.20
CA MET A 50 1.71 0.28 1.90
C MET A 50 2.58 1.54 1.92
N GLN A 51 2.40 2.41 2.91
CA GLN A 51 3.22 3.62 3.05
C GLN A 51 4.71 3.28 3.09
N ALA A 52 5.12 2.42 4.03
CA ALA A 52 6.52 2.02 4.16
C ALA A 52 7.03 1.30 2.90
N ALA A 53 6.20 0.46 2.27
CA ALA A 53 6.58 -0.26 1.07
C ALA A 53 6.80 0.69 -0.11
N LEU A 54 5.96 1.71 -0.29
CA LEU A 54 6.11 2.68 -1.36
C LEU A 54 7.34 3.57 -1.19
N GLU A 55 7.73 3.92 0.04
CA GLU A 55 9.01 4.61 0.31
C GLU A 55 10.20 3.76 -0.14
N ILE A 56 10.15 2.45 0.09
CA ILE A 56 11.17 1.52 -0.38
C ILE A 56 11.18 1.44 -1.91
N VAL A 57 10.01 1.32 -2.56
CA VAL A 57 9.91 1.31 -4.04
C VAL A 57 10.47 2.59 -4.63
N ARG A 58 10.21 3.73 -3.99
CA ARG A 58 10.74 5.04 -4.39
C ARG A 58 12.26 5.09 -4.27
N GLY A 59 12.84 4.69 -3.13
CA GLY A 59 14.29 4.62 -2.97
C GLY A 59 14.96 3.65 -3.97
N GLN A 60 14.29 2.55 -4.32
CA GLN A 60 14.77 1.66 -5.38
C GLN A 60 14.72 2.29 -6.77
N GLN A 61 13.76 3.18 -7.04
CA GLN A 61 13.67 3.84 -8.33
C GLN A 61 14.90 4.72 -8.59
N GLU A 62 15.42 5.42 -7.58
CA GLU A 62 16.64 6.23 -7.75
C GLU A 62 17.84 5.38 -8.21
N GLU A 63 17.96 4.16 -7.69
CA GLU A 63 19.03 3.22 -8.07
C GLU A 63 18.77 2.50 -9.40
N LEU A 64 17.53 2.09 -9.65
CA LEU A 64 17.15 1.30 -10.83
C LEU A 64 16.97 2.17 -12.08
N ASN A 65 16.39 3.36 -11.92
CA ASN A 65 15.93 4.24 -12.99
C ASN A 65 16.13 5.71 -12.58
N PRO A 66 17.38 6.19 -12.37
CA PRO A 66 17.67 7.52 -11.82
C PRO A 66 17.08 8.69 -12.64
N MET A 67 16.81 8.47 -13.93
CA MET A 67 16.26 9.50 -14.82
C MET A 67 14.72 9.48 -14.91
N ALA A 68 14.05 8.51 -14.27
CA ALA A 68 12.60 8.36 -14.27
C ALA A 68 11.92 9.27 -13.22
N THR A 69 12.09 10.58 -13.38
CA THR A 69 11.59 11.60 -12.45
C THR A 69 10.06 11.63 -12.34
N ASP A 70 9.36 11.22 -13.40
CA ASP A 70 7.91 11.10 -13.45
C ASP A 70 7.38 9.91 -12.63
N LEU A 71 8.15 8.83 -12.56
CA LEU A 71 7.91 7.69 -11.67
C LEU A 71 8.16 8.08 -10.21
N ASP A 72 9.28 8.77 -9.91
CA ASP A 72 9.57 9.28 -8.56
C ASP A 72 8.42 10.16 -8.04
N PHE A 73 8.02 11.15 -8.85
CA PHE A 73 6.94 12.07 -8.51
C PHE A 73 5.62 11.33 -8.28
N SER A 74 5.31 10.34 -9.11
CA SER A 74 4.07 9.56 -8.97
C SER A 74 4.07 8.68 -7.72
N LEU A 75 5.21 8.06 -7.39
CA LEU A 75 5.38 7.28 -6.15
C LEU A 75 5.27 8.20 -4.92
N GLY A 76 5.96 9.35 -4.93
CA GLY A 76 5.91 10.34 -3.86
C GLY A 76 4.48 10.84 -3.58
N ASN A 77 3.72 11.19 -4.63
CA ASN A 77 2.33 11.64 -4.47
C ASN A 77 1.42 10.57 -3.88
N VAL A 78 1.62 9.30 -4.27
CA VAL A 78 0.84 8.19 -3.69
C VAL A 78 1.19 8.02 -2.23
N THR A 79 2.48 7.93 -1.89
CA THR A 79 2.93 7.76 -0.51
C THR A 79 2.38 8.87 0.38
N GLU A 80 2.43 10.10 -0.10
CA GLU A 80 1.89 11.27 0.60
C GLU A 80 0.37 11.20 0.78
N SER A 81 -0.36 10.76 -0.25
CA SER A 81 -1.81 10.57 -0.17
C SER A 81 -2.18 9.50 0.88
N VAL A 82 -1.45 8.39 0.93
CA VAL A 82 -1.65 7.35 1.94
C VAL A 82 -1.41 7.90 3.34
N ARG A 83 -0.27 8.57 3.54
CA ARG A 83 0.19 9.11 4.83
C ARG A 83 -0.71 10.22 5.38
N SER A 84 -1.03 11.21 4.54
CA SER A 84 -1.64 12.46 4.99
C SER A 84 -3.15 12.51 4.80
N HIS A 85 -3.73 11.61 4.00
CA HIS A 85 -5.17 11.61 3.73
C HIS A 85 -5.84 10.30 4.11
N LEU A 86 -5.43 9.17 3.52
CA LEU A 86 -6.14 7.90 3.70
C LEU A 86 -6.02 7.37 5.13
N LEU A 87 -4.81 7.30 5.68
CA LEU A 87 -4.61 6.74 7.02
C LEU A 87 -5.33 7.57 8.12
N PRO A 88 -5.27 8.92 8.12
CA PRO A 88 -6.06 9.74 9.03
C PRO A 88 -7.57 9.60 8.82
N LEU A 89 -8.06 9.61 7.57
CA LEU A 89 -9.48 9.47 7.26
C LEU A 89 -10.06 8.15 7.78
N ILE A 90 -9.34 7.04 7.53
CA ILE A 90 -9.74 5.73 8.03
C ILE A 90 -9.73 5.71 9.55
N SER A 91 -8.68 6.23 10.17
CA SER A 91 -8.53 6.20 11.64
C SER A 91 -9.58 7.06 12.35
N ALA A 92 -10.01 8.16 11.74
CA ALA A 92 -10.96 9.08 12.35
C ALA A 92 -12.43 8.71 12.07
N LYS A 93 -12.75 8.22 10.87
CA LYS A 93 -14.15 8.09 10.42
C LYS A 93 -14.59 6.65 10.18
N ALA A 94 -13.80 5.87 9.44
CA ALA A 94 -14.20 4.51 9.04
C ALA A 94 -13.97 3.48 10.15
N CYS A 95 -12.88 3.69 10.89
CA CYS A 95 -12.29 2.74 11.81
C CYS A 95 -11.75 3.46 13.05
N PRO A 96 -12.60 4.17 13.81
CA PRO A 96 -12.18 4.78 15.07
C PRO A 96 -11.55 3.72 15.99
N GLU A 97 -10.52 4.09 16.74
CA GLU A 97 -9.97 3.20 17.76
C GLU A 97 -11.04 2.95 18.82
N ALA A 98 -11.35 1.69 19.08
CA ALA A 98 -12.15 1.33 20.24
C ALA A 98 -11.33 1.68 21.49
N THR A 99 -11.88 2.52 22.36
CA THR A 99 -11.32 2.78 23.68
C THR A 99 -11.15 1.45 24.44
N ALA A 100 -9.90 1.01 24.60
CA ALA A 100 -9.44 0.03 25.59
C ALA A 100 -9.51 -1.49 25.30
N GLN A 101 -9.55 -1.98 24.06
CA GLN A 101 -9.28 -3.40 23.79
C GLN A 101 -8.05 -3.59 22.90
N ALA A 102 -7.14 -4.43 23.40
CA ALA A 102 -5.81 -4.72 22.87
C ALA A 102 -5.71 -4.49 21.36
N THR A 103 -5.04 -3.40 20.97
CA THR A 103 -4.64 -3.18 19.58
C THR A 103 -3.84 -4.41 19.15
N PRO A 104 -4.29 -5.17 18.14
CA PRO A 104 -3.46 -6.21 17.59
C PRO A 104 -2.18 -5.55 17.06
N ALA A 105 -1.05 -6.26 17.16
CA ALA A 105 0.25 -5.70 16.82
C ALA A 105 0.23 -5.12 15.40
N THR A 106 0.69 -3.87 15.26
CA THR A 106 0.92 -3.26 13.94
C THR A 106 1.79 -4.23 13.14
N PRO A 107 1.41 -4.58 11.90
CA PRO A 107 2.25 -5.46 11.09
C PRO A 107 3.64 -4.84 10.96
N PRO A 108 4.70 -5.67 11.02
CA PRO A 108 6.06 -5.16 10.93
C PRO A 108 6.23 -4.41 9.61
N ALA A 109 7.05 -3.36 9.64
CA ALA A 109 7.44 -2.69 8.41
C ALA A 109 8.07 -3.72 7.45
N PRO A 110 7.83 -3.58 6.13
CA PRO A 110 8.45 -4.46 5.15
C PRO A 110 9.96 -4.47 5.35
N THR A 111 10.51 -5.66 5.59
CA THR A 111 11.94 -5.82 5.82
C THR A 111 12.64 -5.97 4.47
N THR A 112 13.52 -5.02 4.14
CA THR A 112 14.41 -5.12 2.98
C THR A 112 15.77 -5.64 3.42
N PRO A 113 16.22 -6.80 2.92
CA PRO A 113 17.62 -7.17 2.99
C PRO A 113 18.53 -6.07 2.45
N THR A 114 19.66 -5.84 3.12
CA THR A 114 20.62 -4.76 2.84
C THR A 114 21.20 -4.81 1.43
N ILE A 115 21.13 -5.95 0.75
CA ILE A 115 21.61 -6.15 -0.62
C ILE A 115 20.55 -6.90 -1.43
N TRP A 116 19.85 -6.20 -2.32
CA TRP A 116 18.99 -6.82 -3.33
C TRP A 116 19.63 -6.72 -4.71
N HIS A 117 19.68 -7.85 -5.42
CA HIS A 117 19.91 -7.84 -6.86
C HIS A 117 18.78 -7.08 -7.57
N THR A 118 19.12 -6.42 -8.68
CA THR A 118 18.23 -5.61 -9.52
C THR A 118 16.89 -6.30 -9.79
N ASP A 119 16.91 -7.57 -10.20
CA ASP A 119 15.68 -8.33 -10.49
C ASP A 119 14.76 -8.50 -9.28
N LYS A 120 15.34 -8.63 -8.08
CA LYS A 120 14.53 -8.74 -6.85
C LYS A 120 13.85 -7.41 -6.54
N LYS A 121 14.55 -6.28 -6.67
CA LYS A 121 13.97 -4.93 -6.52
C LYS A 121 12.82 -4.73 -7.51
N LYS A 122 13.05 -5.04 -8.79
CA LYS A 122 12.03 -4.95 -9.86
C LYS A 122 10.77 -5.75 -9.52
N ARG A 123 10.91 -7.03 -9.15
CA ARG A 123 9.78 -7.93 -8.81
C ARG A 123 9.04 -7.50 -7.55
N TRP A 124 9.80 -7.09 -6.53
CA TRP A 124 9.24 -6.64 -5.27
C TRP A 124 8.42 -5.37 -5.47
N GLY A 125 8.99 -4.34 -6.11
CA GLY A 125 8.30 -3.08 -6.39
C GLY A 125 7.08 -3.26 -7.29
N HIS A 126 7.18 -4.08 -8.34
CA HIS A 126 6.03 -4.45 -9.17
C HIS A 126 4.90 -5.07 -8.34
N THR A 127 5.23 -5.98 -7.42
CA THR A 127 4.25 -6.66 -6.58
C THR A 127 3.60 -5.72 -5.57
N VAL A 128 4.38 -4.81 -4.96
CA VAL A 128 3.85 -3.77 -4.07
C VAL A 128 2.84 -2.92 -4.83
N LEU A 129 3.25 -2.33 -5.96
CA LEU A 129 2.39 -1.44 -6.74
C LEU A 129 1.11 -2.15 -7.21
N LYS A 130 1.23 -3.41 -7.66
CA LYS A 130 0.07 -4.21 -8.07
C LYS A 130 -0.90 -4.48 -6.92
N LEU A 131 -0.41 -5.00 -5.79
CA LEU A 131 -1.26 -5.34 -4.66
C LEU A 131 -1.84 -4.09 -3.98
N SER A 132 -1.06 -3.00 -3.89
CA SER A 132 -1.56 -1.72 -3.37
C SER A 132 -2.68 -1.15 -4.24
N ASN A 133 -2.60 -1.28 -5.57
CA ASN A 133 -3.67 -0.84 -6.46
C ASN A 133 -4.96 -1.65 -6.23
N THR A 134 -4.84 -2.98 -6.13
CA THR A 134 -5.98 -3.86 -5.82
C THR A 134 -6.59 -3.54 -4.46
N PHE A 135 -5.75 -3.36 -3.43
CA PHE A 135 -6.19 -3.04 -2.08
C PHE A 135 -6.93 -1.70 -2.01
N LEU A 136 -6.41 -0.64 -2.65
CA LEU A 136 -7.09 0.66 -2.70
C LEU A 136 -8.41 0.62 -3.48
N ALA A 137 -8.48 -0.15 -4.56
CA ALA A 137 -9.72 -0.33 -5.32
C ALA A 137 -10.81 -0.99 -4.46
N TRP A 138 -10.45 -2.06 -3.74
CA TRP A 138 -11.37 -2.66 -2.77
C TRP A 138 -11.73 -1.71 -1.63
N LEU A 139 -10.76 -0.97 -1.06
CA LEU A 139 -11.02 -0.04 0.04
C LEU A 139 -12.01 1.06 -0.37
N ALA A 140 -11.88 1.58 -1.60
CA ALA A 140 -12.83 2.56 -2.13
C ALA A 140 -14.25 1.98 -2.21
N GLU A 141 -14.39 0.75 -2.72
CA GLU A 141 -15.69 0.07 -2.78
C GLU A 141 -16.27 -0.19 -1.38
N TRP A 142 -15.45 -0.68 -0.45
CA TRP A 142 -15.84 -0.92 0.93
C TRP A 142 -16.32 0.36 1.64
N LEU A 143 -15.65 1.49 1.40
CA LEU A 143 -16.07 2.80 1.93
C LEU A 143 -17.37 3.30 1.29
N ASN A 144 -17.60 3.04 0.01
CA ASN A 144 -18.84 3.41 -0.67
C ASN A 144 -20.05 2.65 -0.11
N GLN A 145 -19.86 1.37 0.27
CA GLN A 145 -20.91 0.55 0.88
C GLN A 145 -21.18 0.92 2.35
N ARG A 146 -20.28 1.68 2.99
CA ARG A 146 -20.36 2.11 4.39
C ARG A 146 -20.10 3.60 4.48
N PRO A 147 -21.06 4.45 4.08
CA PRO A 147 -20.87 5.90 4.08
C PRO A 147 -20.39 6.33 5.48
N LEU A 148 -19.23 6.98 5.49
CA LEU A 148 -18.64 7.59 6.68
C LEU A 148 -19.72 8.49 7.28
N LYS A 149 -20.37 8.07 8.38
CA LYS A 149 -21.42 8.86 8.99
C LYS A 149 -20.80 10.20 9.39
N ASN A 150 -21.22 11.26 8.70
CA ASN A 150 -20.89 12.64 9.07
C ASN A 150 -21.57 12.91 10.41
N HIS A 151 -20.84 12.72 11.51
CA HIS A 151 -21.17 13.39 12.74
C HIS A 151 -20.59 14.81 12.63
N LEU A 152 -21.48 15.72 12.21
CA LEU A 152 -21.37 17.17 12.43
C LEU A 152 -21.23 17.45 13.93
#